data_AF-A0A101EBD1-F1
#
_entry.id   AF-A0A101EBD1-F1
#
_cell.length_a   1.000
_cell.length_b   1.000
_cell.length_c   1.000
_cell.angle_alpha   90.00
_cell.angle_beta   90.00
_cell.angle_gamma   90.00
#
_symmetry.space_group_name_H-M   'P 1'
#
loop_
_entity.id
_entity.type
_entity.pdbx_description
1 polymer ?
#
loop_
_entity_poly.entity_id
_entity_poly.type
_entity_poly.pdbx_seq_one_letter_code
_entity_poly.pdbx_strand_id
1 'polypeptide(L)'
;MGDAAGLTDPFSGEGIYYALKSAELAAETVIESLSYTGRMEKYTEKILENFHKELSSGAIISKLVYNFPHLVHKTVRKNPEIAEMLFKAAGGEESYSGLLKEVKKIPLLKLGLGHHK
;
A
#
# COMPACT_ATOMS: atom_id res chain seq x y z
N MET A 1 -15.57 -26.22 21.96
CA MET A 1 -16.75 -25.55 21.37
C MET A 1 -16.80 -24.16 21.99
N GLY A 2 -16.61 -23.03 21.33
CA GLY A 2 -16.20 -22.71 19.96
C GLY A 2 -15.49 -21.37 20.08
N ASP A 3 -14.16 -21.41 20.00
CA ASP A 3 -13.21 -20.33 20.33
C ASP A 3 -12.97 -19.42 19.11
N ALA A 4 -14.06 -19.12 18.39
CA ALA A 4 -14.03 -18.46 17.09
C ALA A 4 -15.25 -17.54 16.87
N ALA A 5 -15.91 -17.12 17.95
CA ALA A 5 -17.12 -16.28 17.88
C ALA A 5 -16.85 -14.77 18.05
N GLY A 6 -15.58 -14.33 18.03
CA GLY A 6 -15.20 -12.91 18.14
C GLY A 6 -14.30 -12.40 17.02
N LEU A 7 -13.99 -13.23 16.02
CA LEU A 7 -12.96 -12.97 15.00
C LEU A 7 -13.54 -12.90 13.58
N THR A 8 -14.72 -12.31 13.42
CA THR A 8 -15.01 -11.57 12.19
C THR A 8 -14.09 -10.36 12.16
N ASP A 9 -12.84 -10.66 11.84
CA ASP A 9 -11.70 -9.75 11.84
C ASP A 9 -11.78 -8.89 10.58
N PRO A 10 -11.79 -7.55 10.68
CA PRO A 10 -11.67 -6.66 9.51
C PRO A 10 -10.37 -6.89 8.70
N PHE A 11 -9.44 -7.72 9.22
CA PHE A 11 -8.21 -8.18 8.57
C PHE A 11 -8.28 -9.60 7.99
N SER A 12 -9.46 -10.17 7.69
CA SER A 12 -9.54 -11.37 6.82
C SER A 12 -8.83 -11.17 5.46
N GLY A 13 -8.41 -9.94 5.18
CA GLY A 13 -7.54 -9.59 4.07
C GLY A 13 -8.35 -9.29 2.84
N GLU A 14 -9.56 -9.84 2.70
CA GLU A 14 -10.41 -9.68 1.52
C GLU A 14 -10.86 -8.22 1.32
N GLY A 15 -11.33 -7.54 2.36
CA GLY A 15 -11.80 -6.14 2.25
C GLY A 15 -10.67 -5.15 1.95
N ILE A 16 -9.56 -5.24 2.69
CA ILE A 16 -8.35 -4.44 2.44
C ILE A 16 -7.73 -4.82 1.09
N TYR A 17 -7.82 -6.09 0.67
CA TYR A 17 -7.37 -6.57 -0.62
C TYR A 17 -8.08 -5.88 -1.78
N TYR A 18 -9.41 -5.91 -1.78
CA TYR A 18 -10.16 -5.26 -2.85
C TYR A 18 -10.03 -3.74 -2.82
N ALA A 19 -9.92 -3.12 -1.64
CA ALA A 19 -9.72 -1.68 -1.50
C ALA A 19 -8.37 -1.23 -2.08
N LEU A 20 -7.27 -1.88 -1.70
CA LEU A 20 -5.93 -1.56 -2.19
C LEU A 20 -5.80 -1.86 -3.68
N LYS A 21 -6.38 -2.97 -4.18
CA LYS A 21 -6.33 -3.33 -5.60
C LYS A 21 -7.14 -2.35 -6.45
N SER A 22 -8.31 -1.94 -5.97
CA SER A 22 -9.12 -0.94 -6.65
C SER A 22 -8.43 0.43 -6.68
N ALA A 23 -7.75 0.83 -5.59
CA ALA A 23 -7.01 2.08 -5.52
C ALA A 23 -5.81 2.10 -6.50
N GLU A 24 -5.08 0.98 -6.61
CA GLU A 24 -4.00 0.81 -7.59
C GLU A 24 -4.50 1.00 -9.03
N LEU A 25 -5.56 0.28 -9.43
CA LEU A 25 -6.13 0.36 -10.78
C LEU A 25 -6.70 1.75 -11.10
N ALA A 26 -7.36 2.39 -10.13
CA ALA A 26 -7.88 3.74 -10.30
C ALA A 26 -6.75 4.75 -10.52
N ALA A 27 -5.64 4.62 -9.77
CA ALA A 27 -4.50 5.51 -9.89
C ALA A 27 -3.75 5.33 -11.22
N GLU A 28 -3.60 4.11 -11.71
CA GLU A 28 -3.02 3.80 -13.04
C GLU A 28 -3.84 4.48 -14.16
N THR A 29 -5.17 4.34 -14.09
CA THR A 29 -6.09 4.93 -15.07
C THR A 29 -5.98 6.46 -15.11
N VAL A 30 -5.85 7.12 -13.95
CA VAL A 30 -5.68 8.58 -13.88
C VAL A 30 -4.36 9.01 -14.51
N ILE A 31 -3.25 8.30 -14.29
CA ILE A 31 -1.95 8.63 -14.88
C ILE A 31 -1.97 8.52 -16.41
N GLU A 32 -2.54 7.44 -16.94
CA GLU A 32 -2.67 7.26 -18.39
C GLU A 32 -3.46 8.41 -19.01
N SER A 33 -4.56 8.81 -18.37
CA SER A 33 -5.37 9.93 -18.83
C SER A 33 -4.62 11.26 -18.82
N LEU A 34 -3.84 11.54 -17.77
CA LEU A 34 -3.07 12.78 -17.65
C LEU A 34 -1.95 12.87 -18.69
N SER A 35 -1.24 11.76 -18.92
CA SER A 35 -0.18 11.65 -19.93
C SER A 35 -0.70 11.95 -21.34
N TYR A 36 -1.95 11.60 -21.63
CA TYR A 36 -2.59 11.86 -22.93
C TYR A 36 -2.95 13.33 -23.17
N THR A 37 -3.05 14.15 -22.11
CA THR A 37 -3.58 15.53 -22.22
C THR A 37 -2.54 16.61 -22.55
N GLY A 38 -1.25 16.27 -22.57
CA GLY A 38 -0.17 17.05 -23.21
C GLY A 38 0.04 18.50 -22.77
N ARG A 39 -0.62 19.00 -21.71
CA ARG A 39 -0.56 20.41 -21.31
C ARG A 39 0.40 20.58 -20.12
N MET A 40 1.40 21.47 -20.29
CA MET A 40 2.44 21.90 -19.32
C MET A 40 3.53 20.87 -19.00
N GLU A 41 4.40 20.58 -19.98
CA GLU A 41 5.48 19.58 -19.92
C GLU A 41 6.23 19.50 -18.57
N LYS A 42 6.80 20.60 -18.06
CA LYS A 42 7.59 20.55 -16.79
C LYS A 42 6.77 20.41 -15.51
N TYR A 43 5.56 20.98 -15.45
CA TYR A 43 4.71 20.87 -14.27
C TYR A 43 4.06 19.48 -14.22
N THR A 44 3.60 19.02 -15.38
CA THR A 44 3.02 17.69 -15.57
C THR A 44 4.05 16.60 -15.35
N GLU A 45 5.30 16.74 -15.79
CA GLU A 45 6.39 15.81 -15.48
C GLU A 45 6.59 15.65 -13.97
N LYS A 46 6.70 16.75 -13.23
CA LYS A 46 6.93 16.70 -11.78
C LYS A 46 5.75 16.11 -11.00
N ILE A 47 4.53 16.34 -11.48
CA ILE A 47 3.32 15.70 -10.94
C ILE A 47 3.41 14.19 -11.23
N LEU A 48 3.64 13.80 -12.48
CA LEU A 48 3.74 12.40 -12.89
C LEU A 48 4.83 11.65 -12.12
N GLU A 49 6.01 12.22 -11.92
CA GLU A 49 7.08 11.61 -11.14
C GLU A 49 6.66 11.32 -9.69
N ASN A 50 6.01 12.29 -9.02
CA ASN A 50 5.55 12.10 -7.65
C ASN A 50 4.41 11.06 -7.59
N PHE A 51 3.47 11.10 -8.52
CA PHE A 51 2.40 10.11 -8.63
C PHE A 51 2.94 8.70 -8.90
N HIS A 52 3.89 8.56 -9.82
CA HIS A 52 4.55 7.29 -10.11
C HIS A 52 5.26 6.73 -8.88
N LYS A 53 5.90 7.58 -8.07
CA LYS A 53 6.54 7.17 -6.83
C LYS A 53 5.54 6.68 -5.78
N GLU A 54 4.39 7.36 -5.66
CA GLU A 54 3.32 6.93 -4.77
C GLU A 54 2.69 5.62 -5.22
N LEU A 55 2.39 5.46 -6.52
CA LEU A 55 1.91 4.18 -7.06
C LEU A 55 2.93 3.06 -6.87
N SER A 56 4.20 3.31 -7.17
CA SER A 56 5.26 2.29 -7.01
C SER A 56 5.37 1.85 -5.54
N SER A 57 5.25 2.80 -4.62
CA SER A 57 5.26 2.50 -3.19
C SER A 57 4.00 1.74 -2.78
N GLY A 58 2.84 2.14 -3.28
CA GLY A 58 1.56 1.46 -3.09
C GLY A 58 1.59 0.03 -3.60
N ALA A 59 2.12 -0.21 -4.79
CA ALA A 59 2.29 -1.54 -5.37
C ALA A 59 3.20 -2.45 -4.52
N ILE A 60 4.28 -1.90 -3.94
CA ILE A 60 5.15 -2.66 -3.03
C ILE A 60 4.41 -3.02 -1.74
N ILE A 61 3.67 -2.08 -1.16
CA ILE A 61 2.86 -2.32 0.04
C ILE A 61 1.77 -3.36 -0.25
N SER A 62 1.04 -3.20 -1.35
CA SER A 62 0.04 -4.15 -1.82
C SER A 62 0.61 -5.55 -1.98
N LYS A 63 1.77 -5.71 -2.65
CA LYS A 63 2.47 -7.00 -2.76
C LYS A 63 2.81 -7.59 -1.39
N LEU A 64 3.26 -6.78 -0.44
CA LEU A 64 3.55 -7.26 0.93
C LEU A 64 2.29 -7.77 1.63
N VAL A 65 1.20 -7.00 1.54
CA VAL A 65 -0.10 -7.36 2.13
C VAL A 65 -0.66 -8.64 1.50
N TYR A 66 -0.54 -8.80 0.17
CA TYR A 66 -1.09 -9.93 -0.56
C TYR A 66 -0.27 -11.20 -0.42
N ASN A 67 1.05 -11.10 -0.54
CA ASN A 67 1.92 -12.28 -0.57
C ASN A 67 2.33 -12.74 0.83
N PHE A 68 2.26 -11.87 1.84
CA PHE A 68 2.74 -12.16 3.19
C PHE A 68 1.77 -11.71 4.31
N PRO A 69 0.48 -12.11 4.25
CA PRO A 69 -0.53 -11.65 5.22
C PRO A 69 -0.17 -11.96 6.67
N HIS A 70 0.48 -13.10 6.94
CA HIS A 70 0.92 -13.45 8.29
C HIS A 70 2.05 -12.54 8.83
N LEU A 71 2.97 -12.09 7.96
CA LEU A 71 4.03 -11.15 8.36
C LEU A 71 3.46 -9.75 8.59
N VAL A 72 2.51 -9.33 7.76
CA VAL A 72 1.80 -8.06 7.94
C VAL A 72 1.01 -8.06 9.23
N HIS A 73 0.21 -9.10 9.49
CA HIS A 73 -0.54 -9.24 10.75
C HIS A 73 0.36 -9.21 11.98
N LYS A 74 1.48 -9.95 11.95
CA LYS A 74 2.47 -9.94 13.05
C LYS A 74 3.13 -8.58 13.24
N THR A 75 3.36 -7.85 12.15
CA THR A 75 3.95 -6.51 12.19
C THR A 75 2.98 -5.50 12.79
N VAL A 76 1.75 -5.46 12.28
CA VAL A 76 0.70 -4.56 12.77
C VAL A 76 0.39 -4.81 14.23
N ARG A 77 0.32 -6.07 14.67
CA ARG A 77 0.08 -6.40 16.09
C ARG A 77 1.19 -5.87 17.02
N LYS A 78 2.42 -5.74 16.52
CA LYS A 78 3.56 -5.22 17.29
C LYS A 78 3.78 -3.72 17.12
N ASN A 79 3.22 -3.13 16.07
CA ASN A 79 3.42 -1.75 15.63
C ASN A 79 2.06 -1.22 15.12
N PRO A 80 1.09 -0.95 16.01
CA PRO A 80 -0.27 -0.54 15.62
C PRO A 80 -0.30 0.75 14.78
N GLU A 81 0.70 1.62 14.94
CA GLU A 81 0.90 2.82 14.12
C GLU A 81 1.04 2.50 12.62
N ILE A 82 1.57 1.32 12.26
CA ILE A 82 1.69 0.90 10.87
C ILE A 82 0.33 0.59 10.26
N ALA A 83 -0.60 0.05 11.05
CA ALA A 83 -1.97 -0.13 10.57
C ALA A 83 -2.68 1.21 10.38
N GLU A 84 -2.51 2.15 11.31
CA GLU A 84 -3.04 3.49 11.17
C GLU A 84 -2.53 4.18 9.89
N MET A 85 -1.21 4.12 9.66
CA MET A 85 -0.60 4.65 8.43
C MET A 85 -1.10 3.94 7.16
N LEU A 86 -1.33 2.61 7.22
CA LEU A 86 -1.90 1.86 6.09
C LEU A 86 -3.32 2.33 5.76
N PHE A 87 -4.18 2.52 6.78
CA PHE A 87 -5.53 3.01 6.57
C PHE A 87 -5.54 4.46 6.06
N LYS A 88 -4.72 5.34 6.62
CA LYS A 88 -4.58 6.73 6.14
C LYS A 88 -4.04 6.79 4.72
N ALA A 89 -3.08 5.94 4.37
CA ALA A 89 -2.56 5.86 3.01
C ALA A 89 -3.62 5.35 2.03
N ALA A 90 -4.41 4.34 2.42
CA ALA A 90 -5.53 3.85 1.63
C ALA A 90 -6.67 4.88 1.48
N GLY A 91 -6.86 5.73 2.50
CA GLY A 91 -7.79 6.86 2.47
C GLY A 91 -7.28 8.11 1.73
N GLY A 92 -6.02 8.10 1.28
CA GLY A 92 -5.38 9.26 0.64
C GLY A 92 -4.99 10.40 1.58
N GLU A 93 -5.08 10.19 2.90
CA GLU A 93 -4.67 11.15 3.93
C GLU A 93 -3.15 11.13 4.16
N GLU A 94 -2.49 10.01 3.87
CA GLU A 94 -1.04 9.87 3.92
C GLU A 94 -0.45 9.28 2.63
N SER A 95 0.85 9.45 2.44
CA SER A 95 1.58 8.91 1.29
C SER A 95 1.98 7.44 1.49
N TYR A 96 1.81 6.61 0.46
CA TYR A 96 2.33 5.25 0.42
C TYR A 96 3.86 5.22 0.49
N SER A 97 4.55 6.24 -0.04
CA SER A 97 6.00 6.32 0.07
C SER A 97 6.48 6.58 1.51
N GLY A 98 5.71 7.34 2.30
CA GLY A 98 5.92 7.52 3.74
C GLY A 98 5.74 6.22 4.50
N LEU A 99 4.62 5.53 4.30
CA LEU A 99 4.36 4.21 4.87
C LEU A 99 5.47 3.20 4.53
N LEU A 100 5.89 3.15 3.27
CA LEU A 100 6.95 2.23 2.83
C LEU A 100 8.30 2.50 3.53
N LYS A 101 8.61 3.77 3.83
CA LYS A 101 9.82 4.10 4.60
C LYS A 101 9.76 3.53 6.02
N GLU A 102 8.63 3.65 6.70
CA GLU A 102 8.47 3.12 8.05
C GLU A 102 8.47 1.58 8.06
N VAL A 103 7.75 0.96 7.12
CA VAL A 103 7.74 -0.49 6.91
C VAL A 103 9.15 -1.05 6.70
N LYS A 104 10.02 -0.36 5.93
CA LYS A 104 11.41 -0.79 5.70
C LYS A 104 12.30 -0.75 6.94
N LYS A 105 11.94 0.02 7.97
CA LYS A 105 12.68 0.04 9.25
C LYS A 105 12.41 -1.23 10.07
N ILE A 106 11.31 -1.93 9.80
CA ILE A 106 10.88 -3.11 10.55
C ILE A 106 11.64 -4.35 10.05
N PRO A 107 12.48 -5.00 10.88
CA PRO A 107 13.33 -6.11 10.45
C PRO A 107 12.54 -7.32 9.92
N LEU A 108 11.34 -7.56 10.47
CA LEU A 108 10.46 -8.68 10.08
C LEU A 108 9.98 -8.61 8.63
N LEU A 109 9.90 -7.41 8.04
CA LEU A 109 9.42 -7.20 6.67
C LEU A 109 10.55 -7.06 5.65
N LYS A 110 11.81 -6.95 6.10
CA LYS A 110 12.99 -6.98 5.21
C LYS A 110 13.16 -8.32 4.49
N LEU A 111 12.72 -9.43 5.09
CA LEU A 111 12.80 -10.76 4.47
C LEU A 111 11.88 -10.92 3.25
N GLY A 112 10.71 -10.27 3.23
CA GLY A 112 9.75 -10.35 2.11
C GLY A 112 10.08 -9.43 0.93
N LEU A 113 10.89 -8.39 1.17
CA LEU A 113 11.31 -7.41 0.15
C LEU A 113 12.62 -7.79 -0.56
N GLY A 114 13.23 -8.93 -0.20
CA GLY A 114 14.59 -9.32 -0.55
C GLY A 114 14.75 -10.35 -1.68
N HIS A 115 13.79 -10.50 -2.59
CA HIS A 115 13.96 -11.37 -3.77
C HIS A 115 13.35 -10.76 -5.03
N HIS A 116 14.07 -9.81 -5.64
CA HIS A 116 14.08 -9.66 -7.09
C HIS A 116 15.54 -9.36 -7.47
N LYS A 117 16.22 -10.41 -7.92
CA LYS A 117 17.47 -10.32 -8.67
C LYS A 117 17.12 -10.56 -10.13
#